data_AF-A0A1Z5H5W6-F1
#
_entry.id   AF-A0A1Z5H5W6-F1
#
_cell.length_a   1.000
_cell.length_b   1.000
_cell.length_c   1.000
_cell.angle_alpha   90.00
_cell.angle_beta   90.00
_cell.angle_gamma   90.00
#
_symmetry.space_group_name_H-M   'P 1'
#
loop_
_entity.id
_entity.type
_entity.pdbx_description
1 polymer ?
#
loop_
_entity_poly.entity_id
_entity_poly.type
_entity_poly.pdbx_seq_one_letter_code
_entity_poly.pdbx_strand_id
1 'polypeptide(L)'
;MQIAAYDGAKVQEVLDQVLITAAFDQQVSLLLLDDAVYHLHKNQCSDKLANKDISAIYRSLQIYDIEHIYVEQESLSICGLTQDAMLIPVSLLKRQDVATIFKSFDFILSA
;
A
#
# COMPACT_ATOMS: atom_id res chain seq x y z
N MET A 1 0.06 2.51 -6.04
CA MET A 1 1.20 3.26 -5.47
C MET A 1 2.48 2.77 -6.11
N GLN A 2 3.27 3.70 -6.65
CA GLN A 2 4.62 3.48 -7.21
C GLN A 2 5.67 4.42 -6.59
N ILE A 3 5.34 5.01 -5.43
CA ILE A 3 6.22 5.91 -4.67
C ILE A 3 7.08 5.07 -3.72
N ALA A 4 8.30 5.51 -3.42
CA ALA A 4 9.15 4.90 -2.40
C ALA A 4 8.64 5.23 -0.97
N ALA A 5 8.83 4.30 -0.03
CA ALA A 5 8.28 4.34 1.34
C ALA A 5 8.54 5.63 2.14
N TYR A 6 9.62 6.34 1.86
CA TYR A 6 9.99 7.56 2.58
C TYR A 6 10.20 8.77 1.66
N ASP A 7 9.48 8.85 0.53
CA ASP A 7 9.48 10.05 -0.32
C ASP A 7 8.69 11.22 0.30
N GLY A 8 9.30 11.86 1.30
CA GLY A 8 8.76 13.04 1.98
C GLY A 8 7.37 12.81 2.58
N ALA A 9 6.46 13.74 2.35
CA ALA A 9 5.08 13.67 2.83
C ALA A 9 4.12 12.96 1.86
N LYS A 10 4.55 12.60 0.64
CA LYS A 10 3.63 12.12 -0.41
C LYS A 10 2.91 10.84 -0.06
N VAL A 11 3.63 9.88 0.54
CA VAL A 11 3.01 8.60 0.96
C VAL A 11 1.88 8.86 1.95
N GLN A 12 2.09 9.79 2.88
CA GLN A 12 1.06 10.16 3.85
C GLN A 12 -0.13 10.85 3.16
N GLU A 13 0.11 11.80 2.27
CA GLU A 13 -0.96 12.51 1.54
C GLU A 13 -1.85 11.53 0.76
N VAL A 14 -1.26 10.52 0.11
CA VAL A 14 -2.02 9.49 -0.61
C VAL A 14 -2.81 8.61 0.35
N LEU A 15 -2.23 8.23 1.49
CA LEU A 15 -2.96 7.47 2.51
C LEU A 15 -4.09 8.29 3.13
N ASP A 16 -3.91 9.60 3.33
CA ASP A 16 -4.96 10.50 3.80
C ASP A 16 -6.09 10.58 2.75
N GLN A 17 -5.77 10.64 1.45
CA GLN A 17 -6.76 10.58 0.37
C GLN A 17 -7.54 9.26 0.38
N VAL A 18 -6.86 8.14 0.63
CA VAL A 18 -7.47 6.82 0.76
C VAL A 18 -8.46 6.78 1.94
N LEU A 19 -8.05 7.30 3.10
CA LEU A 19 -8.92 7.39 4.29
C LEU A 19 -10.13 8.30 4.06
N ILE A 20 -9.94 9.46 3.43
CA ILE A 20 -11.03 10.36 3.07
C ILE A 20 -12.00 9.66 2.12
N THR A 21 -11.49 8.95 1.12
CA THR A 21 -12.33 8.22 0.15
C THR A 21 -13.19 7.16 0.84
N ALA A 22 -12.60 6.39 1.75
CA ALA A 22 -13.32 5.41 2.55
C ALA A 22 -14.39 6.06 3.45
N ALA A 23 -14.14 7.26 3.98
CA ALA A 23 -15.12 8.00 4.79
C ALA A 23 -16.37 8.47 4.00
N PHE A 24 -16.36 8.38 2.67
CA PHE A 24 -17.54 8.59 1.81
C PHE A 24 -18.22 7.26 1.41
N ASP A 25 -18.09 6.22 2.23
CA ASP A 25 -18.67 4.88 2.02
C ASP A 25 -18.29 4.23 0.67
N GLN A 26 -17.12 4.58 0.13
CA GLN A 26 -16.60 3.97 -1.08
C GLN A 26 -15.79 2.72 -0.76
N GLN A 27 -15.92 1.69 -1.59
CA GLN A 27 -15.05 0.51 -1.50
C GLN A 27 -13.67 0.84 -2.05
N VAL A 28 -12.68 0.91 -1.15
CA VAL A 28 -11.29 1.24 -1.51
C VAL A 28 -10.43 0.00 -1.47
N SER A 29 -9.61 -0.18 -2.51
CA SER A 29 -8.53 -1.17 -2.54
C SER A 29 -7.20 -0.48 -2.77
N LEU A 30 -6.12 -1.09 -2.27
CA LEU A 30 -4.77 -0.60 -2.45
C LEU A 30 -3.95 -1.59 -3.27
N LEU A 31 -3.16 -1.08 -4.21
CA LEU A 31 -2.16 -1.87 -4.93
C LEU A 31 -0.78 -1.21 -4.76
N LEU A 32 0.17 -1.96 -4.21
CA LEU A 32 1.57 -1.56 -4.07
C LEU A 32 2.41 -2.26 -5.15
N LEU A 33 3.13 -1.45 -5.93
CA LEU A 33 3.98 -1.85 -7.04
C LEU A 33 5.40 -1.31 -6.83
N ASP A 34 6.37 -1.99 -7.44
CA ASP A 34 7.79 -1.62 -7.47
C ASP A 34 8.31 -1.31 -6.05
N ASP A 35 8.95 -0.16 -5.83
CA ASP A 35 9.49 0.21 -4.52
C ASP A 35 8.41 0.44 -3.44
N ALA A 36 7.14 0.59 -3.83
CA ALA A 36 6.06 0.80 -2.86
C ALA A 36 5.87 -0.43 -1.97
N VAL A 37 6.32 -1.63 -2.36
CA VAL A 37 6.22 -2.83 -1.50
C VAL A 37 6.94 -2.67 -0.16
N TYR A 38 7.95 -1.78 -0.08
CA TYR A 38 8.65 -1.47 1.16
C TYR A 38 7.79 -0.73 2.19
N HIS A 39 6.70 -0.09 1.76
CA HIS A 39 5.75 0.58 2.66
C HIS A 39 5.23 -0.37 3.73
N LEU A 40 5.08 -1.65 3.37
CA LEU A 40 4.52 -2.68 4.23
C LEU A 40 5.60 -3.54 4.90
N HIS A 41 6.89 -3.24 4.77
CA HIS A 41 7.92 -4.05 5.43
C HIS A 41 7.79 -3.95 6.97
N LYS A 42 7.82 -5.09 7.68
CA LYS A 42 7.81 -5.11 9.15
C LYS A 42 9.05 -4.42 9.75
N ASN A 43 8.93 -3.95 10.99
CA ASN A 43 10.05 -3.40 11.77
C ASN A 43 10.76 -2.22 11.10
N GLN A 44 10.03 -1.41 10.34
CA GLN A 44 10.50 -0.11 9.87
C GLN A 44 10.86 0.78 11.08
N CYS A 45 12.02 1.46 11.02
CA CYS A 45 12.47 2.37 12.08
C CYS A 45 12.47 3.82 11.56
N SER A 46 11.31 4.47 11.62
CA SER A 46 11.15 5.89 11.25
C SER A 46 11.75 6.86 12.26
N ASP A 47 11.86 6.47 13.53
CA ASP A 47 12.34 7.33 14.64
C ASP A 47 13.74 7.90 14.40
N LYS A 48 14.59 7.18 13.66
CA LYS A 48 15.96 7.62 13.36
C LYS A 48 16.05 8.62 12.20
N LEU A 49 14.98 8.76 11.42
CA LEU A 49 14.97 9.52 10.17
C LEU A 49 14.16 10.82 10.26
N ALA A 50 13.58 11.15 11.43
CA ALA A 50 12.64 12.27 11.61
C ALA A 50 11.45 12.26 10.63
N ASN A 51 11.20 11.11 9.99
CA ASN A 51 10.08 10.89 9.10
C ASN A 51 8.87 10.41 9.91
N LYS A 52 7.66 10.80 9.47
CA LYS A 52 6.43 10.31 10.09
C LYS A 52 6.29 8.80 9.91
N ASP A 53 5.79 8.13 10.94
CA ASP A 53 5.53 6.69 10.89
C ASP A 53 4.27 6.39 10.06
N ILE A 54 4.48 5.95 8.82
CA ILE A 54 3.41 5.49 7.92
C ILE A 54 2.85 4.12 8.31
N SER A 55 3.58 3.35 9.12
CA SER A 55 3.17 2.01 9.57
C SER A 55 1.91 2.08 10.44
N ALA A 56 1.75 3.14 11.22
CA ALA A 56 0.55 3.38 12.02
C ALA A 56 -0.69 3.54 11.13
N ILE A 57 -0.57 4.29 10.02
CA ILE A 57 -1.66 4.53 9.07
C ILE A 57 -2.03 3.24 8.34
N TYR A 58 -1.04 2.46 7.89
CA TYR A 58 -1.30 1.16 7.27
C TYR A 58 -2.05 0.19 8.18
N ARG A 59 -1.73 0.16 9.48
CA ARG A 59 -2.47 -0.66 10.45
C ARG A 59 -3.88 -0.16 10.70
N SER A 60 -4.14 1.15 10.61
CA SER A 60 -5.48 1.68 10.81
C SER A 60 -6.43 1.39 9.65
N LEU A 61 -5.93 1.07 8.45
CA LEU A 61 -6.75 0.82 7.26
C LEU A 61 -7.88 -0.19 7.49
N GLN A 62 -7.62 -1.25 8.28
CA GLN A 62 -8.64 -2.25 8.62
C GLN A 62 -9.80 -1.66 9.42
N ILE A 63 -9.56 -0.64 10.24
CA ILE A 63 -10.60 0.05 11.04
C ILE A 63 -11.55 0.85 10.13
N TYR A 64 -11.09 1.19 8.93
CA TYR A 64 -11.86 1.91 7.92
C TYR A 64 -12.42 0.98 6.82
N ASP A 65 -12.53 -0.33 7.10
CA ASP A 65 -12.99 -1.37 6.17
C ASP A 65 -12.17 -1.47 4.86
N ILE A 66 -10.91 -1.03 4.88
CA ILE A 66 -9.97 -1.13 3.75
C ILE A 66 -9.17 -2.44 3.88
N GLU A 67 -9.77 -3.55 3.48
CA GLU A 67 -9.19 -4.89 3.64
C GLU A 67 -8.50 -5.42 2.38
N HIS A 68 -8.86 -4.89 1.21
CA HIS A 68 -8.33 -5.34 -0.08
C HIS A 68 -7.01 -4.64 -0.41
N ILE A 69 -5.93 -5.17 0.18
CA ILE A 69 -4.57 -4.67 -0.01
C ILE A 69 -3.78 -5.68 -0.84
N TYR A 70 -3.40 -5.27 -2.04
CA TYR A 70 -2.68 -6.05 -3.03
C TYR A 70 -1.20 -5.63 -3.08
N VAL A 71 -0.33 -6.62 -3.21
CA VAL A 71 1.11 -6.42 -3.40
C VAL A 71 1.56 -7.22 -4.61
N GLU A 72 2.34 -6.60 -5.50
CA GLU A 72 2.85 -7.33 -6.65
C GLU A 72 3.92 -8.36 -6.26
N GLN A 73 3.71 -9.59 -6.72
CA GLN A 73 4.60 -10.72 -6.45
C GLN A 73 6.00 -10.51 -7.05
N GLU A 74 6.09 -9.98 -8.27
CA GLU A 74 7.34 -9.71 -8.97
C GLU A 74 8.16 -8.62 -8.25
N SER A 75 7.51 -7.55 -7.80
CA SER A 75 8.15 -6.51 -6.99
C SER A 75 8.73 -7.06 -5.68
N LEU A 76 7.96 -7.87 -4.93
CA LEU A 76 8.48 -8.53 -3.73
C LEU A 76 9.72 -9.39 -4.03
N SER A 77 9.66 -10.16 -5.13
CA SER A 77 10.75 -11.05 -5.52
C SER A 77 12.03 -10.27 -5.86
N ILE A 78 11.90 -9.14 -6.57
CA ILE A 78 13.03 -8.24 -6.91
C ILE A 78 13.62 -7.61 -5.65
N CYS A 79 12.77 -7.24 -4.69
CA CYS A 79 13.20 -6.66 -3.41
C CYS A 79 13.72 -7.71 -2.41
N GLY A 80 13.68 -9.01 -2.73
CA GLY A 80 14.07 -10.08 -1.83
C GLY A 80 13.16 -10.23 -0.60
N LEU A 81 11.90 -9.77 -0.72
CA LEU A 81 10.89 -9.81 0.33
C LEU A 81 9.93 -10.97 0.12
N THR A 82 9.32 -11.43 1.22
CA THR A 82 8.25 -12.42 1.20
C THR A 82 6.98 -11.83 1.81
N GLN A 83 5.83 -12.46 1.55
CA GLN A 83 4.55 -12.04 2.14
C GLN A 83 4.58 -12.02 3.67
N ASP A 84 5.34 -12.92 4.31
CA ASP A 84 5.51 -12.96 5.77
C ASP A 84 6.21 -11.72 6.35
N ALA A 85 6.93 -10.97 5.51
CA ALA A 85 7.58 -9.71 5.89
C ALA A 85 6.60 -8.53 5.91
N MET A 86 5.32 -8.73 5.57
CA MET A 86 4.32 -7.65 5.44
C MET A 86 3.64 -7.30 6.76
N LEU A 87 3.55 -6.01 7.06
CA LEU A 87 3.04 -5.41 8.29
C LEU A 87 1.58 -5.77 8.59
N ILE A 88 0.79 -5.90 7.53
CA ILE A 88 -0.65 -6.17 7.53
C ILE A 88 -0.93 -7.32 6.54
N PRO A 89 -2.09 -7.98 6.63
CA PRO A 89 -2.50 -8.97 5.64
C PRO A 89 -2.53 -8.36 4.23
N VAL A 90 -1.95 -9.06 3.26
CA VAL A 90 -1.97 -8.66 1.86
C VAL A 90 -2.30 -9.84 0.96
N SER A 91 -2.90 -9.54 -0.19
CA SER A 91 -3.10 -10.49 -1.28
C SER A 91 -2.00 -10.29 -2.32
N LEU A 92 -1.30 -11.37 -2.66
CA LEU A 92 -0.30 -11.32 -3.74
C LEU A 92 -1.00 -11.26 -5.09
N LEU A 93 -0.56 -10.33 -5.94
CA LEU A 93 -1.05 -10.16 -7.30
C LEU A 93 0.11 -10.33 -8.27
N LYS A 94 -0.06 -11.11 -9.33
CA LYS A 94 0.95 -11.21 -10.38
C LYS A 94 0.82 -10.02 -11.32
N ARG A 95 1.94 -9.56 -11.87
CA ARG A 95 1.99 -8.44 -12.84
C ARG A 95 1.02 -8.63 -14.00
N GLN A 96 0.91 -9.85 -14.52
CA GLN A 96 -0.01 -10.20 -15.61
C GLN A 96 -1.50 -9.98 -15.27
N ASP A 97 -1.86 -10.04 -13.98
CA ASP A 97 -3.24 -9.98 -13.52
C ASP A 97 -3.66 -8.54 -13.13
N VAL A 98 -2.70 -7.61 -13.03
CA VAL A 98 -2.95 -6.18 -12.71
C VAL A 98 -3.91 -5.54 -13.71
N ALA A 99 -3.72 -5.77 -15.01
CA ALA A 99 -4.63 -5.21 -16.02
C ALA A 99 -6.06 -5.76 -15.91
N THR A 100 -6.22 -6.97 -15.38
CA THR A 100 -7.53 -7.58 -15.15
C THR A 100 -8.20 -6.97 -13.93
N ILE A 101 -7.46 -6.79 -12.83
CA ILE A 101 -8.02 -6.18 -11.62
C ILE A 101 -8.40 -4.72 -11.85
N PHE A 102 -7.63 -3.98 -12.64
CA PHE A 102 -7.95 -2.58 -12.97
C PHE A 102 -9.31 -2.43 -13.64
N LYS A 103 -9.75 -3.43 -14.42
CA LYS A 103 -11.06 -3.41 -15.07
C LYS A 103 -12.23 -3.61 -14.10
N SER A 104 -11.99 -4.08 -12.87
CA SER A 104 -13.04 -4.23 -11.87
C SER A 104 -13.28 -2.95 -11.04
N PHE A 105 -12.50 -1.89 -11.27
CA PHE A 105 -12.67 -0.61 -10.59
C PHE A 105 -13.21 0.45 -11.56
N ASP A 106 -14.17 1.24 -11.09
CA ASP A 106 -14.70 2.38 -11.84
C ASP A 106 -13.70 3.54 -11.89
N PHE A 107 -12.89 3.70 -10.84
CA PHE A 107 -11.90 4.76 -10.69
C PHE A 107 -10.56 4.19 -10.24
N ILE A 108 -9.48 4.70 -10.84
CA ILE A 108 -8.11 4.35 -10.49
C ILE A 108 -7.37 5.63 -10.17
N LEU A 109 -6.81 5.69 -8.96
CA LEU A 109 -5.96 6.78 -8.52
C LEU A 109 -4.49 6.30 -8.58
N SER A 110 -3.68 6.97 -9.38
CA SER A 110 -2.25 6.70 -9.47
C SER A 110 -1.47 7.72 -8.63
N ALA A 111 -0.57 7.20 -7.80
CA ALA A 111 0.40 7.97 -7.05
C ALA A 111 1.73 7.24 -7.07
#